data_AF-A0A348WGZ9-F1
#
_entry.id   AF-A0A348WGZ9-F1
#
_cell.length_a   1.000
_cell.length_b   1.000
_cell.length_c   1.000
_cell.angle_alpha   90.00
_cell.angle_beta   90.00
_cell.angle_gamma   90.00
#
_symmetry.space_group_name_H-M   'P 1'
#
loop_
_entity.id
_entity.type
_entity.pdbx_description
1 polymer ?
#
loop_
_entity_poly.entity_id
_entity_poly.type
_entity_poly.pdbx_seq_one_letter_code
_entity_poly.pdbx_strand_id
1 'polypeptide(L)'
;AAGWGGSRDPLGNPLPLTIWVVWWMGMVTWEGVFGGLWRRINPWTGAGWLLAQLGRRRVPLRYPRSLGHWPAVAGLLGFGAFLLADPAPADPARLALIVGLYWLGTLILLLLFGVKWLYYGEFVTVLMRQYGRMALLGRSAGRQGLGLPGWQWMRRGGVGGSAAIFALLLLGTGSFDGLNETFWWFGVLGLNPLEFSGRSAVIGSNLAGLIGANLILVTAFVAALALGLRLSGGGVGIRRALGVFAPSILPIALAYHIAHYLPSFLVDGQYVLARISDALGGPHVHVTAG
;
A
#
# COMPACT_ATOMS: atom_id res chain seq x y z
N ALA A 1 5.50 23.97 -11.16
CA ALA A 1 6.72 23.15 -11.23
C ALA A 1 6.72 22.17 -10.04
N ALA A 2 6.85 20.86 -10.29
CA ALA A 2 6.72 19.79 -9.30
C ALA A 2 8.01 18.95 -9.22
N GLY A 3 8.23 18.23 -8.12
CA GLY A 3 9.43 17.40 -7.97
C GLY A 3 10.71 18.24 -7.97
N TRP A 4 11.69 17.90 -8.84
CA TRP A 4 12.98 18.60 -8.93
C TRP A 4 12.87 20.08 -9.33
N GLY A 5 11.90 20.43 -10.17
CA GLY A 5 11.71 21.81 -10.62
C GLY A 5 10.87 22.66 -9.67
N GLY A 6 10.31 22.07 -8.61
CA GLY A 6 9.42 22.75 -7.65
C GLY A 6 10.12 23.16 -6.36
N SER A 7 9.35 23.73 -5.43
CA SER A 7 9.83 24.08 -4.08
C SER A 7 10.45 22.87 -3.38
N ARG A 8 11.46 23.08 -2.52
CA ARG A 8 12.01 22.03 -1.65
C ARG A 8 11.19 21.83 -0.37
N ASP A 9 10.33 22.79 -0.04
CA ASP A 9 9.34 22.63 1.01
C ASP A 9 8.30 21.56 0.60
N PRO A 10 8.11 20.49 1.39
CA PRO A 10 7.15 19.43 1.08
C PRO A 10 5.69 19.89 0.96
N LEU A 11 5.25 20.81 1.81
CA LEU A 11 3.91 21.42 1.73
C LEU A 11 3.87 22.45 0.59
N GLY A 12 5.04 22.99 0.29
CA GLY A 12 5.36 23.85 -0.83
C GLY A 12 5.29 23.18 -2.22
N ASN A 13 5.42 21.86 -2.29
CA ASN A 13 5.58 21.11 -3.53
C ASN A 13 4.38 20.19 -3.76
N PRO A 14 3.78 20.19 -4.96
CA PRO A 14 2.62 19.35 -5.23
C PRO A 14 2.94 17.84 -5.23
N LEU A 15 4.20 17.43 -5.41
CA LEU A 15 4.54 16.01 -5.50
C LEU A 15 4.38 15.27 -4.16
N PRO A 16 5.00 15.70 -3.03
CA PRO A 16 4.75 15.07 -1.72
C PRO A 16 3.27 15.07 -1.34
N LEU A 17 2.56 16.18 -1.54
CA LEU A 17 1.12 16.25 -1.27
C LEU A 17 0.33 15.24 -2.12
N THR A 18 0.67 15.09 -3.41
CA THR A 18 -0.01 14.12 -4.29
C THR A 18 0.26 12.69 -3.86
N ILE A 19 1.51 12.34 -3.53
CA ILE A 19 1.87 10.97 -3.19
C ILE A 19 1.36 10.62 -1.80
N TRP A 20 1.66 11.43 -0.79
CA TRP A 20 1.32 11.09 0.59
C TRP A 20 -0.14 11.37 0.90
N VAL A 21 -0.64 12.57 0.64
CA VAL A 21 -2.00 12.95 1.04
C VAL A 21 -3.04 12.40 0.07
N VAL A 22 -2.90 12.69 -1.22
CA VAL A 22 -3.93 12.33 -2.21
C VAL A 22 -3.92 10.83 -2.48
N TRP A 23 -2.77 10.26 -2.80
CA TRP A 23 -2.65 8.86 -3.20
C TRP A 23 -2.63 7.91 -1.99
N TRP A 24 -1.70 8.07 -1.05
CA TRP A 24 -1.52 7.11 0.04
C TRP A 24 -2.64 7.19 1.07
N MET A 25 -2.98 8.39 1.56
CA MET A 25 -4.04 8.53 2.58
C MET A 25 -5.43 8.48 1.95
N GLY A 26 -5.72 9.37 0.99
CA GLY A 26 -7.05 9.54 0.41
C GLY A 26 -7.47 8.40 -0.52
N MET A 27 -6.66 8.10 -1.53
CA MET A 27 -7.04 7.17 -2.59
C MET A 27 -7.05 5.70 -2.12
N VAL A 28 -6.13 5.29 -1.25
CA VAL A 28 -6.17 3.96 -0.60
C VAL A 28 -7.45 3.80 0.22
N THR A 29 -7.81 4.82 1.02
CA THR A 29 -9.05 4.84 1.78
C THR A 29 -10.28 4.75 0.87
N TRP A 30 -10.31 5.56 -0.20
CA TRP A 30 -11.39 5.52 -1.18
C TRP A 30 -11.52 4.14 -1.84
N GLU A 31 -10.40 3.55 -2.28
CA GLU A 31 -10.42 2.22 -2.87
C GLU A 31 -10.92 1.18 -1.85
N GLY A 32 -10.53 1.29 -0.59
CA GLY A 32 -11.02 0.44 0.49
C GLY A 32 -12.53 0.52 0.74
N VAL A 33 -13.12 1.72 0.67
CA VAL A 33 -14.53 1.97 1.01
C VAL A 33 -15.46 1.82 -0.19
N PHE A 34 -15.07 2.37 -1.34
CA PHE A 34 -15.91 2.44 -2.55
C PHE A 34 -15.41 1.57 -3.69
N GLY A 35 -14.10 1.33 -3.75
CA GLY A 35 -13.47 0.44 -4.72
C GLY A 35 -13.49 0.94 -6.17
N GLY A 36 -12.62 0.33 -6.98
CA GLY A 36 -12.63 0.49 -8.43
C GLY A 36 -12.18 1.84 -8.96
N LEU A 37 -11.61 2.71 -8.11
CA LEU A 37 -10.97 3.96 -8.52
C LEU A 37 -9.65 3.65 -9.22
N TRP A 38 -8.77 2.88 -8.58
CA TRP A 38 -7.45 2.56 -9.14
C TRP A 38 -7.54 1.92 -10.53
N ARG A 39 -8.51 1.03 -10.73
CA ARG A 39 -8.75 0.38 -12.04
C ARG A 39 -8.99 1.40 -13.17
N ARG A 40 -9.55 2.58 -12.88
CA ARG A 40 -9.89 3.62 -13.86
C ARG A 40 -8.72 4.56 -14.15
N ILE A 41 -7.93 4.87 -13.12
CA ILE A 41 -6.88 5.90 -13.19
C ILE A 41 -5.46 5.34 -13.24
N ASN A 42 -5.28 4.02 -13.13
CA ASN A 42 -3.97 3.37 -13.15
C ASN A 42 -3.17 3.83 -14.39
N PRO A 43 -2.00 4.46 -14.21
CA PRO A 43 -1.26 5.12 -15.28
C PRO A 43 -0.70 4.14 -16.32
N TRP A 44 -0.59 2.86 -15.96
CA TRP A 44 -0.06 1.81 -16.83
C TRP A 44 -1.13 1.09 -17.64
N THR A 45 -2.43 1.33 -17.40
CA THR A 45 -3.51 0.71 -18.20
C THR A 45 -3.47 1.16 -19.65
N GLY A 46 -3.16 2.43 -19.92
CA GLY A 46 -2.99 2.96 -21.28
C GLY A 46 -1.82 2.30 -22.02
N ALA A 47 -0.67 2.11 -21.35
CA ALA A 47 0.47 1.40 -21.93
C ALA A 47 0.11 -0.08 -22.24
N GLY A 48 -0.61 -0.75 -21.33
CA GLY A 48 -1.09 -2.11 -21.56
C GLY A 48 -2.06 -2.22 -22.74
N TRP A 49 -2.95 -1.25 -22.91
CA TRP A 49 -3.85 -1.15 -24.07
C TRP A 49 -3.08 -0.90 -25.37
N LEU A 50 -2.13 0.03 -25.36
CA LEU A 50 -1.33 0.37 -26.54
C LEU A 50 -0.50 -0.85 -27.00
N LEU A 51 0.07 -1.62 -26.07
CA LEU A 51 0.76 -2.87 -26.39
C LEU A 51 -0.14 -3.89 -27.07
N ALA A 52 -1.41 -3.97 -26.65
CA ALA A 52 -2.38 -4.86 -27.27
C ALA A 52 -2.77 -4.40 -28.68
N GLN A 53 -2.85 -3.07 -28.92
CA GLN A 53 -3.18 -2.48 -30.22
C GLN A 53 -2.03 -2.60 -31.24
N LEU A 54 -0.78 -2.43 -30.81
CA LEU A 54 0.41 -2.50 -31.67
C LEU A 54 0.78 -3.92 -32.13
N GLY A 55 -0.15 -4.88 -32.08
CA GLY A 55 0.08 -6.25 -32.57
C GLY A 55 1.06 -7.08 -31.73
N ARG A 56 1.62 -6.53 -30.64
CA ARG A 56 2.46 -7.26 -29.66
C ARG A 56 1.61 -8.15 -28.75
N ARG A 57 0.79 -9.02 -29.36
CA ARG A 57 -0.01 -10.04 -28.66
C ARG A 57 0.86 -11.02 -27.87
N ARG A 58 2.14 -11.14 -28.21
CA ARG A 58 3.13 -11.93 -27.48
C ARG A 58 4.03 -11.00 -26.68
N VAL A 59 3.97 -11.13 -25.36
CA VAL A 59 4.93 -10.50 -24.44
C VAL A 59 6.29 -11.19 -24.57
N PRO A 60 7.42 -10.47 -24.42
CA PRO A 60 8.75 -11.06 -24.51
C PRO A 60 8.99 -12.21 -23.53
N LEU A 61 8.48 -12.08 -22.30
CA LEU A 61 8.69 -13.03 -21.21
C LEU A 61 7.37 -13.50 -20.61
N ARG A 62 7.30 -14.78 -20.25
CA ARG A 62 6.16 -15.33 -19.50
C ARG A 62 6.41 -15.10 -18.01
N TYR A 63 5.46 -14.45 -17.32
CA TYR A 63 5.52 -14.28 -15.87
C TYR A 63 5.61 -15.67 -15.17
N PRO A 64 6.68 -15.95 -14.41
CA PRO A 64 6.86 -17.23 -13.72
C PRO A 64 5.77 -17.47 -12.69
N ARG A 65 5.13 -18.65 -12.73
CA ARG A 65 4.09 -19.03 -11.75
C ARG A 65 4.62 -19.11 -10.32
N SER A 66 5.89 -19.49 -10.15
CA SER A 66 6.57 -19.59 -8.86
C SER A 66 6.70 -18.25 -8.14
N LEU A 67 6.84 -17.14 -8.89
CA LEU A 67 6.93 -15.80 -8.29
C LEU A 67 5.63 -15.36 -7.63
N GLY A 68 4.47 -15.84 -8.11
CA GLY A 68 3.18 -15.48 -7.51
C GLY A 68 3.08 -13.96 -7.29
N HIS A 69 2.86 -13.54 -6.04
CA HIS A 69 2.84 -12.13 -5.62
C HIS A 69 4.09 -11.70 -4.82
N TRP A 70 5.16 -12.50 -4.81
CA TRP A 70 6.39 -12.16 -4.09
C TRP A 70 7.04 -10.85 -4.54
N PRO A 71 7.05 -10.48 -5.84
CA PRO A 71 7.54 -9.15 -6.23
C PRO A 71 6.70 -8.01 -5.64
N ALA A 72 5.38 -8.18 -5.52
CA ALA A 72 4.52 -7.21 -4.86
C ALA A 72 4.80 -7.14 -3.35
N VAL A 73 5.05 -8.29 -2.71
CA VAL A 73 5.47 -8.35 -1.29
C VAL A 73 6.77 -7.57 -1.08
N ALA A 74 7.78 -7.79 -1.95
CA ALA A 74 9.02 -7.04 -1.90
C ALA A 74 8.81 -5.54 -2.15
N GLY A 75 7.92 -5.18 -3.09
CA GLY A 75 7.54 -3.80 -3.35
C GLY A 75 6.86 -3.12 -2.15
N LEU A 76 5.97 -3.83 -1.45
CA LEU A 76 5.32 -3.33 -0.22
C LEU A 76 6.34 -3.12 0.90
N LEU A 77 7.27 -4.06 1.11
CA LEU A 77 8.34 -3.90 2.10
C LEU A 77 9.31 -2.77 1.73
N GLY A 78 9.64 -2.61 0.45
CA GLY A 78 10.46 -1.50 -0.04
C GLY A 78 9.76 -0.15 0.14
N PHE A 79 8.45 -0.10 -0.12
CA PHE A 79 7.62 1.07 0.17
C PHE A 79 7.58 1.39 1.67
N GLY A 80 7.34 0.39 2.53
CA GLY A 80 7.38 0.55 3.98
C GLY A 80 8.75 0.99 4.49
N ALA A 81 9.84 0.43 3.94
CA ALA A 81 11.19 0.84 4.28
C ALA A 81 11.44 2.32 3.92
N PHE A 82 11.00 2.76 2.75
CA PHE A 82 11.10 4.16 2.34
C PHE A 82 10.24 5.07 3.23
N LEU A 83 8.98 4.71 3.47
CA LEU A 83 8.06 5.49 4.29
C LEU A 83 8.56 5.66 5.74
N LEU A 84 9.04 4.57 6.35
CA LEU A 84 9.29 4.50 7.80
C LEU A 84 10.76 4.75 8.17
N ALA A 85 11.70 4.32 7.33
CA ALA A 85 13.13 4.38 7.64
C ALA A 85 13.92 5.40 6.81
N ASP A 86 13.39 5.93 5.69
CA ASP A 86 14.10 7.00 4.98
C ASP A 86 14.19 8.26 5.87
N PRO A 87 15.32 8.99 5.85
CA PRO A 87 15.48 10.20 6.65
C PRO A 87 14.54 11.35 6.26
N ALA A 88 14.11 11.42 5.00
CA ALA A 88 13.33 12.52 4.45
C ALA A 88 12.39 12.04 3.31
N PRO A 89 11.41 11.16 3.59
CA PRO A 89 10.51 10.60 2.59
C PRO A 89 9.59 11.65 1.93
N ALA A 90 9.43 12.81 2.58
CA ALA A 90 8.69 13.95 2.06
C ALA A 90 9.55 14.94 1.25
N ASP A 91 10.89 14.78 1.20
CA ASP A 91 11.74 15.63 0.35
C ASP A 91 11.33 15.46 -1.12
N PRO A 92 10.95 16.55 -1.82
CA PRO A 92 10.40 16.45 -3.17
C PRO A 92 11.36 15.84 -4.19
N ALA A 93 12.66 16.02 -4.04
CA ALA A 93 13.61 15.53 -5.03
C ALA A 93 13.95 14.06 -4.85
N ARG A 94 14.13 13.63 -3.61
CA ARG A 94 14.23 12.22 -3.26
C ARG A 94 12.97 11.48 -3.69
N LEU A 95 11.81 12.03 -3.37
CA LEU A 95 10.53 11.43 -3.75
C LEU A 95 10.36 11.35 -5.27
N ALA A 96 10.72 12.41 -6.02
CA ALA A 96 10.69 12.40 -7.48
C ALA A 96 11.56 11.30 -8.08
N LEU A 97 12.77 11.11 -7.54
CA LEU A 97 13.67 10.05 -7.99
C LEU A 97 13.06 8.66 -7.74
N ILE A 98 12.61 8.40 -6.51
CA ILE A 98 12.07 7.09 -6.13
C ILE A 98 10.79 6.76 -6.90
N VAL A 99 9.85 7.70 -6.98
CA VAL A 99 8.61 7.52 -7.75
C VAL A 99 8.89 7.37 -9.25
N GLY A 100 9.84 8.13 -9.79
CA GLY A 100 10.24 8.03 -11.19
C GLY A 100 10.86 6.66 -11.53
N LEU A 101 11.78 6.17 -10.68
CA LEU A 101 12.37 4.84 -10.82
C LEU A 101 11.32 3.73 -10.69
N TYR A 102 10.41 3.88 -9.71
CA TYR A 102 9.29 2.97 -9.54
C TYR A 102 8.40 2.90 -10.78
N TRP A 103 8.05 4.06 -11.33
CA TRP A 103 7.19 4.16 -12.49
C TRP A 103 7.82 3.57 -13.74
N LEU A 104 9.10 3.91 -14.00
CA LEU A 104 9.85 3.42 -15.14
C LEU A 104 10.09 1.91 -15.03
N GLY A 105 10.49 1.42 -13.87
CA GLY A 105 10.67 -0.01 -13.61
C GLY A 105 9.38 -0.80 -13.83
N THR A 106 8.25 -0.26 -13.35
CA THR A 106 6.92 -0.87 -13.57
C THR A 106 6.54 -0.90 -15.04
N LEU A 107 6.83 0.18 -15.79
CA LEU A 107 6.60 0.22 -17.22
C LEU A 107 7.46 -0.82 -17.97
N ILE A 108 8.74 -0.94 -17.64
CA ILE A 108 9.64 -1.94 -18.24
C ILE A 108 9.11 -3.35 -17.96
N LEU A 109 8.73 -3.66 -16.72
CA LEU A 109 8.23 -4.99 -16.35
C LEU A 109 6.86 -5.29 -16.97
N LEU A 110 6.02 -4.28 -17.17
CA LEU A 110 4.81 -4.41 -17.97
C LEU A 110 5.14 -4.72 -19.45
N LEU A 111 6.14 -4.08 -20.05
CA LEU A 111 6.56 -4.36 -21.42
C LEU A 111 7.11 -5.78 -21.58
N LEU A 112 7.80 -6.29 -20.54
CA LEU A 112 8.41 -7.63 -20.54
C LEU A 112 7.40 -8.75 -20.27
N PHE A 113 6.54 -8.60 -19.25
CA PHE A 113 5.63 -9.67 -18.79
C PHE A 113 4.16 -9.44 -19.14
N GLY A 114 3.83 -8.30 -19.72
CA GLY A 114 2.47 -7.85 -20.02
C GLY A 114 1.65 -7.56 -18.78
N VAL A 115 0.33 -7.44 -18.99
CA VAL A 115 -0.64 -7.07 -17.93
C VAL A 115 -0.60 -7.98 -16.70
N LYS A 116 -0.07 -9.21 -16.83
CA LYS A 116 0.15 -10.11 -15.69
C LYS A 116 1.05 -9.49 -14.63
N TRP A 117 2.05 -8.69 -15.01
CA TRP A 117 2.88 -7.95 -14.06
C TRP A 117 2.01 -7.09 -13.12
N LEU A 118 1.07 -6.32 -13.66
CA LEU A 118 0.19 -5.47 -12.85
C LEU A 118 -0.67 -6.27 -11.87
N TYR A 119 -1.11 -7.47 -12.25
CA TYR A 119 -1.99 -8.27 -11.39
C TYR A 119 -1.27 -9.02 -10.27
N TYR A 120 0.03 -9.29 -10.44
CA TYR A 120 0.78 -10.19 -9.57
C TYR A 120 2.01 -9.52 -8.92
N GLY A 121 2.79 -8.77 -9.69
CA GLY A 121 4.08 -8.22 -9.24
C GLY A 121 4.06 -6.75 -8.86
N GLU A 122 3.16 -5.94 -9.43
CA GLU A 122 3.09 -4.51 -9.14
C GLU A 122 2.34 -4.23 -7.85
N PHE A 123 3.04 -3.72 -6.83
CA PHE A 123 2.52 -3.71 -5.45
C PHE A 123 1.32 -2.78 -5.28
N VAL A 124 1.25 -1.63 -5.96
CA VAL A 124 0.13 -0.70 -5.84
C VAL A 124 -1.14 -1.34 -6.39
N THR A 125 -1.09 -1.93 -7.58
CA THR A 125 -2.26 -2.65 -8.11
C THR A 125 -2.65 -3.82 -7.23
N VAL A 126 -1.71 -4.55 -6.64
CA VAL A 126 -2.04 -5.64 -5.70
C VAL A 126 -2.70 -5.09 -4.43
N LEU A 127 -2.15 -4.04 -3.82
CA LEU A 127 -2.71 -3.34 -2.66
C LEU A 127 -4.13 -2.84 -2.93
N MET A 128 -4.30 -2.05 -4.00
CA MET A 128 -5.59 -1.47 -4.39
C MET A 128 -6.61 -2.57 -4.71
N ARG A 129 -6.19 -3.70 -5.26
CA ARG A 129 -7.08 -4.85 -5.49
C ARG A 129 -7.46 -5.56 -4.19
N GLN A 130 -6.58 -5.63 -3.20
CA GLN A 130 -6.90 -6.25 -1.91
C GLN A 130 -7.88 -5.38 -1.13
N TYR A 131 -7.61 -4.07 -1.02
CA TYR A 131 -8.51 -3.12 -0.37
C TYR A 131 -9.78 -2.86 -1.17
N GLY A 132 -9.74 -2.80 -2.50
CA GLY A 132 -10.92 -2.66 -3.35
C GLY A 132 -11.98 -3.75 -3.20
N ARG A 133 -11.62 -4.88 -2.58
CA ARG A 133 -12.57 -5.95 -2.22
C ARG A 133 -13.26 -5.71 -0.87
N MET A 134 -12.78 -4.76 -0.07
CA MET A 134 -13.39 -4.26 1.16
C MET A 134 -14.47 -3.23 0.89
N ALA A 135 -14.56 -2.77 -0.34
CA ALA A 135 -15.58 -1.83 -0.72
C ALA A 135 -16.99 -2.36 -0.43
N LEU A 136 -17.83 -1.46 0.09
CA LEU A 136 -19.24 -1.74 0.38
C LEU A 136 -19.96 -2.15 -0.91
N LEU A 137 -19.69 -1.41 -1.98
CA LEU A 137 -20.16 -1.69 -3.33
C LEU A 137 -19.18 -2.61 -4.06
N GLY A 138 -19.70 -3.65 -4.69
CA GLY A 138 -18.85 -4.61 -5.38
C GLY A 138 -19.60 -5.44 -6.41
N ARG A 139 -18.88 -6.38 -7.01
CA ARG A 139 -19.47 -7.37 -7.93
C ARG A 139 -19.14 -8.77 -7.45
N SER A 140 -20.15 -9.61 -7.37
CA SER A 140 -20.01 -11.03 -7.07
C SER A 140 -20.90 -11.85 -8.02
N ALA A 141 -20.31 -12.88 -8.63
CA ALA A 141 -21.00 -13.73 -9.62
C ALA A 141 -21.72 -12.93 -10.74
N GLY A 142 -21.05 -11.90 -11.30
CA GLY A 142 -21.56 -11.08 -12.39
C GLY A 142 -22.54 -9.97 -11.96
N ARG A 143 -23.15 -10.07 -10.78
CA ARG A 143 -24.13 -9.11 -10.26
C ARG A 143 -23.46 -8.05 -9.38
N GLN A 144 -23.98 -6.83 -9.43
CA GLN A 144 -23.65 -5.79 -8.45
C GLN A 144 -24.28 -6.15 -7.09
N GLY A 145 -23.61 -5.79 -6.02
CA GLY A 145 -24.10 -6.01 -4.67
C GLY A 145 -23.54 -4.98 -3.69
N LEU A 146 -24.25 -4.84 -2.58
CA LEU A 146 -23.87 -4.06 -1.40
C LEU A 146 -23.66 -5.04 -0.24
N GLY A 147 -22.62 -4.84 0.55
CA GLY A 147 -22.34 -5.64 1.74
C GLY A 147 -21.34 -4.99 2.68
N LEU A 148 -21.11 -5.64 3.82
CA LEU A 148 -20.14 -5.18 4.82
C LEU A 148 -18.69 -5.30 4.32
N PRO A 149 -17.74 -4.50 4.84
CA PRO A 149 -16.33 -4.63 4.50
C PRO A 149 -15.85 -6.07 4.72
N GLY A 150 -15.42 -6.74 3.65
CA GLY A 150 -15.13 -8.19 3.72
C GLY A 150 -15.93 -9.05 2.76
N TRP A 151 -17.16 -8.64 2.43
CA TRP A 151 -18.15 -9.53 1.82
C TRP A 151 -17.71 -10.13 0.48
N GLN A 152 -16.94 -9.39 -0.31
CA GLN A 152 -16.42 -9.87 -1.59
C GLN A 152 -15.32 -10.92 -1.42
N TRP A 153 -14.59 -10.92 -0.30
CA TRP A 153 -13.63 -11.98 0.03
C TRP A 153 -14.35 -13.24 0.51
N MET A 154 -15.41 -13.10 1.32
CA MET A 154 -16.20 -14.24 1.79
C MET A 154 -16.85 -15.03 0.66
N ARG A 155 -17.28 -14.33 -0.40
CA ARG A 155 -17.90 -14.95 -1.59
C ARG A 155 -16.89 -15.46 -2.61
N ARG A 156 -15.61 -15.22 -2.39
CA ARG A 156 -14.51 -15.75 -3.20
C ARG A 156 -13.93 -16.99 -2.53
N GLY A 157 -13.36 -17.88 -3.34
CA GLY A 157 -12.45 -18.89 -2.81
C GLY A 157 -11.20 -18.25 -2.17
N GLY A 158 -10.38 -19.08 -1.53
CA GLY A 158 -9.12 -18.63 -0.96
C GLY A 158 -8.15 -18.05 -2.01
N VAL A 159 -7.19 -17.25 -1.54
CA VAL A 159 -6.10 -16.70 -2.35
C VAL A 159 -4.88 -17.61 -2.37
N GLY A 160 -3.96 -17.38 -3.31
CA GLY A 160 -2.67 -18.06 -3.31
C GLY A 160 -1.79 -17.61 -2.13
N GLY A 161 -0.88 -18.48 -1.69
CA GLY A 161 -0.06 -18.24 -0.48
C GLY A 161 0.67 -16.90 -0.46
N SER A 162 1.30 -16.48 -1.55
CA SER A 162 1.99 -15.17 -1.62
C SER A 162 1.03 -13.98 -1.49
N ALA A 163 -0.20 -14.09 -1.98
CA ALA A 163 -1.21 -13.04 -1.84
C ALA A 163 -1.77 -12.99 -0.41
N ALA A 164 -1.87 -14.14 0.25
CA ALA A 164 -2.18 -14.21 1.68
C ALA A 164 -1.09 -13.55 2.53
N ILE A 165 0.20 -13.83 2.25
CA ILE A 165 1.32 -13.14 2.92
C ILE A 165 1.25 -11.63 2.68
N PHE A 166 1.00 -11.18 1.44
CA PHE A 166 0.78 -9.76 1.16
C PHE A 166 -0.33 -9.16 2.03
N ALA A 167 -1.46 -9.86 2.20
CA ALA A 167 -2.58 -9.39 3.03
C ALA A 167 -2.17 -9.21 4.50
N LEU A 168 -1.40 -10.16 5.04
CA LEU A 168 -0.86 -10.06 6.41
C LEU A 168 0.11 -8.89 6.53
N LEU A 169 0.97 -8.68 5.54
CA LEU A 169 1.97 -7.60 5.55
C LEU A 169 1.34 -6.20 5.50
N LEU A 170 0.14 -6.04 4.93
CA LEU A 170 -0.58 -4.77 4.99
C LEU A 170 -0.88 -4.39 6.45
N LEU A 171 -1.35 -5.34 7.27
CA LEU A 171 -1.53 -5.10 8.69
C LEU A 171 -0.20 -5.00 9.44
N GLY A 172 0.77 -5.88 9.16
CA GLY A 172 2.04 -5.89 9.90
C GLY A 172 2.86 -4.62 9.69
N THR A 173 2.92 -4.15 8.44
CA THR A 173 3.58 -2.88 8.10
C THR A 173 2.84 -1.69 8.71
N GLY A 174 1.50 -1.63 8.59
CA GLY A 174 0.72 -0.58 9.22
C GLY A 174 0.84 -0.60 10.75
N SER A 175 0.83 -1.76 11.39
CA SER A 175 1.00 -1.87 12.85
C SER A 175 2.36 -1.32 13.29
N PHE A 176 3.42 -1.59 12.51
CA PHE A 176 4.74 -1.04 12.79
C PHE A 176 4.83 0.47 12.51
N ASP A 177 4.07 0.98 11.54
CA ASP A 177 3.92 2.41 11.25
C ASP A 177 3.56 3.18 12.51
N GLY A 178 2.42 2.87 13.14
CA GLY A 178 2.07 3.54 14.39
C GLY A 178 2.90 3.11 15.59
N LEU A 179 3.43 1.88 15.65
CA LEU A 179 4.30 1.48 16.75
C LEU A 179 5.56 2.34 16.81
N ASN A 180 6.19 2.60 15.66
CA ASN A 180 7.47 3.30 15.60
C ASN A 180 7.36 4.79 16.03
N GLU A 181 6.15 5.35 16.02
CA GLU A 181 5.85 6.71 16.48
C GLU A 181 5.58 6.79 17.99
N THR A 182 5.47 5.66 18.70
CA THR A 182 5.16 5.65 20.14
C THR A 182 6.37 5.92 21.02
N PHE A 183 6.17 6.60 22.16
CA PHE A 183 7.20 6.77 23.19
C PHE A 183 7.73 5.44 23.73
N TRP A 184 6.91 4.39 23.72
CA TRP A 184 7.34 3.05 24.09
C TRP A 184 8.45 2.53 23.16
N TRP A 185 8.29 2.70 21.84
CA TRP A 185 9.30 2.28 20.87
C TRP A 185 10.61 3.05 21.06
N PHE A 186 10.53 4.38 21.24
CA PHE A 186 11.71 5.18 21.58
C PHE A 186 12.39 4.71 22.88
N GLY A 187 11.61 4.34 23.89
CA GLY A 187 12.11 3.76 25.13
C GLY A 187 12.85 2.43 24.91
N VAL A 188 12.33 1.55 24.05
CA VAL A 188 13.02 0.31 23.63
C VAL A 188 14.36 0.61 22.95
N LEU A 189 14.42 1.70 22.18
CA LEU A 189 15.66 2.14 21.52
C LEU A 189 16.62 2.92 22.42
N GLY A 190 16.22 3.22 23.66
CA GLY A 190 17.00 4.06 24.58
C GLY A 190 17.11 5.52 24.11
N LEU A 191 16.14 5.99 23.31
CA LEU A 191 16.12 7.35 22.77
C LEU A 191 15.13 8.22 23.55
N ASN A 192 15.54 9.44 23.86
CA ASN A 192 14.64 10.44 24.44
C ASN A 192 13.81 11.08 23.30
N PRO A 193 12.46 10.92 23.27
CA PRO A 193 11.63 11.53 22.23
C PRO A 193 11.71 13.06 22.21
N LEU A 194 12.00 13.69 23.36
CA LEU A 194 12.11 15.14 23.50
C LEU A 194 13.46 15.68 23.02
N GLU A 195 14.46 14.82 22.86
CA GLU A 195 15.82 15.14 22.37
C GLU A 195 16.15 14.26 21.16
N PHE A 196 15.19 14.11 20.25
CA PHE A 196 15.32 13.21 19.11
C PHE A 196 16.41 13.70 18.15
N SER A 197 17.47 12.91 17.99
CA SER A 197 18.63 13.18 17.13
C SER A 197 18.33 13.12 15.62
N GLY A 198 17.08 12.84 15.25
CA GLY A 198 16.57 12.82 13.88
C GLY A 198 16.38 11.42 13.30
N ARG A 199 15.64 11.34 12.19
CA ARG A 199 15.26 10.05 11.54
C ARG A 199 16.47 9.20 11.12
N SER A 200 17.62 9.82 10.86
CA SER A 200 18.86 9.11 10.51
C SER A 200 19.37 8.19 11.64
N ALA A 201 19.06 8.50 12.90
CA ALA A 201 19.51 7.69 14.05
C ALA A 201 18.74 6.37 14.17
N VAL A 202 17.55 6.27 13.57
CA VAL A 202 16.64 5.13 13.75
C VAL A 202 16.45 4.31 12.48
N ILE A 203 17.19 4.56 11.40
CA ILE A 203 17.04 3.84 10.12
C ILE A 203 17.15 2.32 10.34
N GLY A 204 18.25 1.86 10.96
CA GLY A 204 18.48 0.44 11.20
C GLY A 204 17.42 -0.18 12.11
N SER A 205 17.05 0.52 13.18
CA SER A 205 16.02 0.10 14.12
C SER A 205 14.64 0.00 13.47
N ASN A 206 14.28 0.95 12.62
CA ASN A 206 13.00 0.97 11.91
C ASN A 206 12.95 -0.12 10.83
N LEU A 207 14.05 -0.39 10.12
CA LEU A 207 14.11 -1.52 9.20
C LEU A 207 13.99 -2.86 9.93
N ALA A 208 14.72 -3.03 11.04
CA ALA A 208 14.65 -4.23 11.85
C ALA A 208 13.24 -4.43 12.46
N GLY A 209 12.65 -3.35 12.97
CA GLY A 209 11.30 -3.34 13.51
C GLY A 209 10.23 -3.65 12.46
N LEU A 210 10.34 -3.09 11.25
CA LEU A 210 9.44 -3.38 10.13
C LEU A 210 9.48 -4.86 9.75
N ILE A 211 10.67 -5.44 9.59
CA ILE A 211 10.81 -6.86 9.27
C ILE A 211 10.34 -7.72 10.44
N GLY A 212 10.74 -7.37 11.66
CA GLY A 212 10.37 -8.07 12.90
C GLY A 212 8.86 -8.14 13.11
N ALA A 213 8.17 -7.00 13.03
CA ALA A 213 6.72 -6.92 13.19
C ALA A 213 5.97 -7.78 12.16
N ASN A 214 6.39 -7.74 10.89
CA ASN A 214 5.79 -8.57 9.84
C ASN A 214 6.05 -10.07 10.06
N LEU A 215 7.27 -10.46 10.45
CA LEU A 215 7.60 -11.85 10.77
C LEU A 215 6.83 -12.36 11.99
N ILE A 216 6.72 -11.55 13.04
CA ILE A 216 5.93 -11.88 14.25
C ILE A 216 4.47 -12.10 13.85
N LEU A 217 3.86 -11.18 13.10
CA LEU A 217 2.46 -11.31 12.70
C LEU A 217 2.22 -12.55 11.83
N VAL A 218 3.06 -12.78 10.81
CA VAL A 218 2.93 -13.97 9.94
C VAL A 218 3.09 -15.26 10.74
N THR A 219 4.09 -15.32 11.63
CA THR A 219 4.36 -16.50 12.45
C THR A 219 3.22 -16.77 13.43
N ALA A 220 2.74 -15.75 14.13
CA ALA A 220 1.61 -15.86 15.05
C ALA A 220 0.34 -16.31 14.33
N PHE A 221 0.07 -15.74 13.15
CA PHE A 221 -1.10 -16.11 12.34
C PHE A 221 -1.02 -17.57 11.88
N VAL A 222 0.13 -18.01 11.36
CA VAL A 222 0.33 -19.40 10.92
C VAL A 222 0.28 -20.38 12.09
N ALA A 223 0.84 -20.01 13.25
CA ALA A 223 0.77 -20.83 14.46
C ALA A 223 -0.67 -21.00 14.96
N ALA A 224 -1.46 -19.91 14.98
CA ALA A 224 -2.88 -19.96 15.32
C ALA A 224 -3.67 -20.86 14.36
N LEU A 225 -3.41 -20.75 13.04
CA LEU A 225 -4.03 -21.65 12.05
C LEU A 225 -3.62 -23.11 12.27
N ALA A 226 -2.35 -23.38 12.52
CA ALA A 226 -1.86 -24.74 12.75
C ALA A 226 -2.49 -25.36 14.00
N LEU A 227 -2.63 -24.59 15.08
CA LEU A 227 -3.31 -25.02 16.29
C LEU A 227 -4.80 -25.28 16.04
N GLY A 228 -5.50 -24.35 15.37
CA GLY A 228 -6.91 -24.52 15.02
C GLY A 228 -7.18 -25.76 14.17
N LEU A 229 -6.34 -26.01 13.16
CA LEU A 229 -6.44 -27.21 12.31
C LEU A 229 -6.18 -28.52 13.07
N ARG A 230 -5.27 -28.50 14.06
CA ARG A 230 -5.03 -29.66 14.94
C ARG A 230 -6.25 -29.93 15.83
N LEU A 231 -6.83 -28.88 16.41
CA LEU A 231 -7.99 -29.00 17.30
C LEU A 231 -9.26 -29.41 16.55
N SER A 232 -9.40 -29.06 15.27
CA SER A 232 -10.57 -29.42 14.45
C SER A 232 -10.50 -30.83 13.86
N GLY A 233 -9.53 -31.67 14.24
CA GLY A 233 -9.40 -33.04 13.74
C GLY A 233 -8.69 -33.19 12.38
N GLY A 234 -8.07 -32.13 11.85
CA GLY A 234 -7.34 -32.17 10.58
C GLY A 234 -8.25 -32.33 9.34
N GLY A 235 -7.66 -32.17 8.14
CA GLY A 235 -8.38 -32.36 6.86
C GLY A 235 -8.16 -31.24 5.83
N VAL A 236 -7.66 -30.07 6.26
CA VAL A 236 -7.29 -28.97 5.36
C VAL A 236 -5.80 -28.66 5.51
N GLY A 237 -5.07 -28.62 4.39
CA GLY A 237 -3.65 -28.25 4.41
C GLY A 237 -3.42 -26.78 4.77
N ILE A 238 -2.34 -26.49 5.52
CA ILE A 238 -2.02 -25.15 6.03
C ILE A 238 -2.01 -24.06 4.94
N ARG A 239 -1.52 -24.39 3.74
CA ARG A 239 -1.48 -23.44 2.60
C ARG A 239 -2.88 -23.02 2.16
N ARG A 240 -3.84 -23.96 2.16
CA ARG A 240 -5.24 -23.68 1.81
C ARG A 240 -5.92 -22.88 2.91
N ALA A 241 -5.69 -23.25 4.18
CA ALA A 241 -6.20 -22.49 5.32
C ALA A 241 -5.69 -21.04 5.29
N LEU A 242 -4.38 -20.84 5.11
CA LEU A 242 -3.78 -19.50 4.99
C LEU A 242 -4.42 -18.67 3.87
N GLY A 243 -4.65 -19.28 2.71
CA GLY A 243 -5.31 -18.64 1.58
C GLY A 243 -6.76 -18.21 1.86
N VAL A 244 -7.47 -18.93 2.72
CA VAL A 244 -8.87 -18.62 3.08
C VAL A 244 -8.94 -17.60 4.22
N PHE A 245 -8.09 -17.74 5.23
CA PHE A 245 -8.18 -16.94 6.45
C PHE A 245 -7.40 -15.63 6.38
N ALA A 246 -6.26 -15.53 5.68
CA ALA A 246 -5.49 -14.28 5.66
C ALA A 246 -6.28 -13.03 5.20
N PRO A 247 -7.21 -13.12 4.21
CA PRO A 247 -8.06 -11.98 3.85
C PRO A 247 -8.94 -11.45 5.00
N SER A 248 -9.17 -12.21 6.08
CA SER A 248 -9.96 -11.76 7.23
C SER A 248 -9.28 -10.65 8.03
N ILE A 249 -7.97 -10.45 7.85
CA ILE A 249 -7.22 -9.36 8.48
C ILE A 249 -7.40 -8.02 7.74
N LEU A 250 -7.77 -8.04 6.46
CA LEU A 250 -7.84 -6.83 5.64
C LEU A 250 -8.82 -5.76 6.13
N PRO A 251 -10.01 -6.08 6.71
CA PRO A 251 -10.84 -5.07 7.34
C PRO A 251 -10.14 -4.34 8.48
N ILE A 252 -9.35 -5.05 9.30
CA ILE A 252 -8.57 -4.46 10.40
C ILE A 252 -7.46 -3.58 9.82
N ALA A 253 -6.73 -4.07 8.82
CA ALA A 253 -5.67 -3.31 8.15
C ALA A 253 -6.20 -2.00 7.54
N LEU A 254 -7.36 -2.05 6.88
CA LEU A 254 -7.98 -0.88 6.27
C LEU A 254 -8.48 0.11 7.33
N ALA A 255 -9.17 -0.36 8.37
CA ALA A 255 -9.64 0.50 9.45
C ALA A 255 -8.47 1.20 10.15
N TYR A 256 -7.37 0.46 10.38
CA TYR A 256 -6.14 1.01 10.91
C TYR A 256 -5.56 2.10 9.99
N HIS A 257 -5.41 1.82 8.69
CA HIS A 257 -4.90 2.80 7.71
C HIS A 257 -5.69 4.10 7.76
N ILE A 258 -7.02 3.99 7.76
CA ILE A 258 -7.91 5.16 7.82
C ILE A 258 -7.68 5.93 9.13
N ALA A 259 -7.74 5.25 10.28
CA ALA A 259 -7.62 5.89 11.58
C ALA A 259 -6.24 6.54 11.79
N HIS A 260 -5.18 5.85 11.38
CA HIS A 260 -3.80 6.30 11.55
C HIS A 260 -3.50 7.55 10.72
N TYR A 261 -3.99 7.60 9.47
CA TYR A 261 -3.71 8.74 8.58
C TYR A 261 -4.75 9.85 8.61
N LEU A 262 -5.89 9.68 9.28
CA LEU A 262 -6.96 10.68 9.31
C LEU A 262 -6.47 12.06 9.81
N PRO A 263 -5.69 12.18 10.90
CA PRO A 263 -5.20 13.48 11.37
C PRO A 263 -4.35 14.20 10.31
N SER A 264 -3.35 13.52 9.75
CA SER A 264 -2.48 14.07 8.69
C SER A 264 -3.28 14.42 7.45
N PHE A 265 -4.27 13.61 7.06
CA PHE A 265 -5.12 13.90 5.91
C PHE A 265 -5.96 15.17 6.12
N LEU A 266 -6.50 15.39 7.32
CA LEU A 266 -7.29 16.59 7.64
C LEU A 266 -6.43 17.86 7.70
N VAL A 267 -5.18 17.75 8.13
CA VAL A 267 -4.21 18.86 8.19
C VAL A 267 -3.63 19.13 6.80
N ASP A 268 -2.92 18.15 6.22
CA ASP A 268 -2.21 18.31 4.96
C ASP A 268 -3.16 18.43 3.76
N GLY A 269 -4.38 17.90 3.88
CA GLY A 269 -5.45 18.07 2.89
C GLY A 269 -5.83 19.52 2.64
N GLN A 270 -5.65 20.41 3.63
CA GLN A 270 -5.88 21.84 3.44
C GLN A 270 -4.88 22.46 2.46
N TYR A 271 -3.61 22.04 2.55
CA TYR A 271 -2.58 22.45 1.59
C TYR A 271 -2.88 21.93 0.19
N VAL A 272 -3.40 20.70 0.06
CA VAL A 272 -3.87 20.16 -1.23
C VAL A 272 -4.95 21.08 -1.83
N LEU A 273 -5.97 21.45 -1.04
CA LEU A 273 -7.06 22.32 -1.49
C LEU A 273 -6.55 23.71 -1.88
N ALA A 274 -5.65 24.30 -1.11
CA ALA A 274 -5.02 25.58 -1.44
C ALA A 274 -4.31 25.51 -2.79
N ARG A 275 -3.53 24.45 -3.05
CA ARG A 275 -2.82 24.29 -4.32
C ARG A 275 -3.73 24.03 -5.52
N ILE A 276 -4.84 23.31 -5.33
CA ILE A 276 -5.84 23.16 -6.38
C ILE A 276 -6.48 24.51 -6.69
N SER A 277 -6.82 25.31 -5.66
CA SER A 277 -7.39 26.64 -5.84
C SER A 277 -6.42 27.55 -6.60
N ASP A 278 -5.16 27.65 -6.16
CA ASP A 278 -4.14 28.47 -6.82
C ASP A 278 -3.93 28.05 -8.29
N ALA A 279 -3.87 26.74 -8.56
CA ALA A 279 -3.68 26.22 -9.91
C ALA A 279 -4.87 26.50 -10.85
N LEU A 280 -6.07 26.65 -10.30
CA LEU A 280 -7.29 26.96 -11.04
C LEU A 280 -7.61 28.47 -11.07
N GLY A 281 -6.77 29.33 -10.47
CA GLY A 281 -7.04 30.76 -10.32
C GLY A 281 -8.21 31.07 -9.39
N GLY A 282 -8.50 30.17 -8.45
CA GLY A 282 -9.56 30.28 -7.47
C GLY A 282 -9.22 31.20 -6.29
N PRO A 283 -10.15 31.35 -5.32
CA PRO A 283 -9.94 32.18 -4.15
C PRO A 283 -8.87 31.59 -3.22
N HIS A 284 -8.23 32.45 -2.44
CA HIS A 284 -7.27 32.01 -1.42
C HIS A 284 -7.95 31.08 -0.40
N VAL A 285 -7.39 29.88 -0.22
CA VAL A 285 -7.84 28.92 0.79
C VAL A 285 -6.98 29.10 2.02
N HIS A 286 -7.61 29.49 3.13
CA HIS A 286 -6.91 29.60 4.40
C HIS A 286 -6.58 28.21 4.95
N VAL A 287 -5.30 27.96 5.18
CA VAL A 287 -4.83 26.81 5.95
C VAL A 287 -4.87 27.19 7.43
N THR A 288 -5.62 26.43 8.23
CA THR A 288 -5.80 26.66 9.68
C THR A 288 -4.85 25.82 10.53
N ALA A 289 -4.20 24.83 9.93
CA ALA A 289 -3.18 24.02 10.56
C ALA A 289 -1.79 24.62 10.28
N GLY A 290 -1.21 25.25 11.29
CA GLY A 290 0.10 25.91 11.24
C GLY A 290 0.43 26.55 12.56
#